data_AF-A0A381VVU3-F1
#
_entry.id   AF-A0A381VVU3-F1
#
_cell.length_a   1.000
_cell.length_b   1.000
_cell.length_c   1.000
_cell.angle_alpha   90.00
_cell.angle_beta   90.00
_cell.angle_gamma   90.00
#
_symmetry.space_group_name_H-M   'P 1'
#
loop_
_entity.id
_entity.type
_entity.pdbx_description
1 polymer ?
#
loop_
_entity_poly.entity_id
_entity_poly.type
_entity_poly.pdbx_seq_one_letter_code
_entity_poly.pdbx_strand_id
1 'polypeptide(L)'
;VTFFRSPKEFKEDICLDLPFNFTEPRLASIRHYIYTFYRGKEGYYKKKNGFPPVWEPDGWLDKTFFKCKDLLWRSKVKKAIKEHDLINYDVVHFESGMDFLKDEFFVQALKEKGRKIICHYHGEDLRTRGVMPVIDQLSDLNLTNEVDLLEKHPNIQYLFLPFEFSNTYQKKELNNTIRIAHAPTNRHYKGSASIINTCKMLHDEGLITFDLIENKPHFVAMERKKSADIFIDQVGDKGGWGYGMNSVESLSMGVCTLTEINDTYKSFIPDNPFINITSESLEYKLRSLIQNRSQIIESGNKGYEWVRKKHDISSVARKLYAYYESIGLNP
;
A
#
# COMPACT_ATOMS: atom_id res chain seq x y z
N VAL A 1 -3.77 -15.40 -6.39
CA VAL A 1 -2.69 -15.86 -7.30
C VAL A 1 -1.65 -14.76 -7.42
N THR A 2 -0.39 -15.04 -7.15
CA THR A 2 0.72 -14.07 -7.24
C THR A 2 1.62 -14.39 -8.43
N PHE A 3 2.23 -13.37 -9.03
CA PHE A 3 3.14 -13.55 -10.17
C PHE A 3 4.53 -14.00 -9.72
N PHE A 4 4.98 -13.52 -8.56
CA PHE A 4 6.31 -13.73 -8.01
C PHE A 4 6.21 -13.99 -6.51
N ARG A 5 7.22 -14.66 -5.95
CA ARG A 5 7.35 -14.83 -4.51
C ARG A 5 7.53 -13.48 -3.83
N SER A 6 6.89 -13.30 -2.68
CA SER A 6 7.05 -12.07 -1.92
C SER A 6 8.46 -11.96 -1.32
N PRO A 7 9.19 -10.84 -1.51
CA PRO A 7 10.49 -10.62 -0.85
C PRO A 7 10.36 -10.46 0.68
N LYS A 8 9.12 -10.32 1.18
CA LYS A 8 8.81 -10.22 2.61
C LYS A 8 8.38 -11.56 3.22
N GLU A 9 8.46 -12.66 2.47
CA GLU A 9 8.13 -14.02 2.90
C GLU A 9 6.69 -14.18 3.42
N PHE A 10 5.74 -13.42 2.85
CA PHE A 10 4.32 -13.65 3.13
C PHE A 10 3.88 -15.02 2.61
N LYS A 11 2.91 -15.63 3.30
CA LYS A 11 2.28 -16.86 2.85
C LYS A 11 1.57 -16.62 1.52
N GLU A 12 1.76 -17.53 0.57
CA GLU A 12 1.14 -17.49 -0.76
C GLU A 12 0.43 -18.82 -1.01
N ASP A 13 -0.80 -18.76 -1.55
CA ASP A 13 -1.54 -19.98 -1.90
C ASP A 13 -1.08 -20.52 -3.27
N ILE A 14 -1.13 -19.68 -4.30
CA ILE A 14 -0.71 -20.01 -5.67
C ILE A 14 0.26 -18.93 -6.14
N CYS A 15 1.54 -19.29 -6.24
CA CYS A 15 2.59 -18.45 -6.80
C CYS A 15 3.01 -19.00 -8.16
N LEU A 16 2.90 -18.17 -9.21
CA LEU A 16 3.23 -18.56 -10.57
C LEU A 16 4.73 -18.54 -10.85
N ASP A 17 5.56 -17.97 -9.99
CA ASP A 17 7.03 -17.91 -10.14
C ASP A 17 7.46 -17.54 -11.58
N LEU A 18 6.91 -16.43 -12.09
CA LEU A 18 7.13 -15.98 -13.46
C LEU A 18 8.51 -15.30 -13.59
N PRO A 19 9.19 -15.40 -14.75
CA PRO A 19 10.46 -14.71 -14.96
C PRO A 19 10.26 -13.18 -15.00
N PHE A 20 11.33 -12.41 -14.77
CA PHE A 20 11.34 -10.94 -14.74
C PHE A 20 10.61 -10.31 -13.53
N ASN A 21 10.98 -10.74 -12.32
CA ASN A 21 10.46 -10.15 -11.09
C ASN A 21 10.97 -8.72 -10.85
N PHE A 22 10.23 -7.72 -11.32
CA PHE A 22 10.56 -6.29 -11.11
C PHE A 22 10.31 -5.79 -9.68
N THR A 23 9.91 -6.65 -8.74
CA THR A 23 9.91 -6.32 -7.32
C THR A 23 11.30 -6.43 -6.68
N GLU A 24 12.23 -7.15 -7.34
CA GLU A 24 13.62 -7.27 -6.90
C GLU A 24 14.41 -5.96 -7.14
N PRO A 25 15.25 -5.52 -6.19
CA PRO A 25 15.96 -4.24 -6.29
C PRO A 25 16.74 -4.06 -7.60
N ARG A 26 17.45 -5.10 -8.06
CA ARG A 26 18.26 -5.04 -9.29
C ARG A 26 17.40 -4.77 -10.53
N LEU A 27 16.30 -5.51 -10.68
CA LEU A 27 15.41 -5.36 -11.84
C LEU A 27 14.61 -4.05 -11.76
N ALA A 28 14.20 -3.65 -10.56
CA ALA A 28 13.55 -2.36 -10.32
C ALA A 28 14.46 -1.19 -10.74
N SER A 29 15.75 -1.22 -10.39
CA SER A 29 16.73 -0.21 -10.81
C SER A 29 16.94 -0.17 -12.32
N ILE A 30 17.02 -1.34 -12.98
CA ILE A 30 17.13 -1.42 -14.45
C ILE A 30 15.89 -0.82 -15.12
N ARG A 31 14.69 -1.18 -14.66
CA ARG A 31 13.44 -0.62 -15.15
C ARG A 31 13.41 0.89 -14.98
N HIS A 32 13.76 1.40 -13.80
CA HIS A 32 13.81 2.84 -13.55
C HIS A 32 14.76 3.54 -14.53
N TYR A 33 15.98 3.02 -14.71
CA TYR A 33 16.96 3.59 -15.64
C TYR A 33 16.44 3.62 -17.09
N ILE A 34 15.86 2.53 -17.59
CA ILE A 34 15.23 2.50 -18.92
C ILE A 34 14.16 3.58 -19.03
N TYR A 35 13.31 3.71 -18.01
CA TYR A 35 12.23 4.69 -18.01
C TYR A 35 12.76 6.12 -17.91
N THR A 36 13.97 6.37 -17.39
CA THR A 36 14.54 7.72 -17.42
C THR A 36 14.78 8.26 -18.83
N PHE A 37 15.06 7.37 -19.80
CA PHE A 37 15.17 7.77 -21.20
C PHE A 37 13.84 8.19 -21.81
N TYR A 38 12.74 7.54 -21.42
CA TYR A 38 11.40 7.81 -21.96
C TYR A 38 10.67 8.93 -21.21
N ARG A 39 10.81 8.98 -19.90
CA ARG A 39 10.01 9.83 -19.01
C ARG A 39 10.80 10.99 -18.41
N GLY A 40 12.12 11.05 -18.60
CA GLY A 40 13.01 12.05 -18.00
C GLY A 40 13.49 11.64 -16.60
N LYS A 41 14.03 12.58 -15.81
CA LYS A 41 14.72 12.27 -14.54
C LYS A 41 13.89 11.47 -13.52
N GLU A 42 12.58 11.65 -13.50
CA GLU A 42 11.68 10.90 -12.60
C GLU A 42 11.48 9.45 -13.04
N GLY A 43 11.77 9.13 -14.30
CA GLY A 43 11.72 7.79 -14.87
C GLY A 43 10.38 7.10 -14.57
N TYR A 44 10.48 5.90 -13.99
CA TYR A 44 9.32 5.08 -13.62
C TYR A 44 8.35 5.78 -12.65
N TYR A 45 8.84 6.73 -11.84
CA TYR A 45 8.05 7.43 -10.83
C TYR A 45 7.25 8.61 -11.36
N LYS A 46 7.46 8.98 -12.63
CA LYS A 46 6.71 10.06 -13.26
C LYS A 46 5.22 9.73 -13.29
N LYS A 47 4.40 10.63 -12.73
CA LYS A 47 2.95 10.50 -12.75
C LYS A 47 2.42 10.61 -14.17
N LYS A 48 1.41 9.81 -14.50
CA LYS A 48 0.67 9.90 -15.76
C LYS A 48 -0.48 10.89 -15.67
N ASN A 49 -0.75 11.54 -16.78
CA ASN A 49 -1.90 12.40 -16.98
C ASN A 49 -3.12 11.57 -17.40
N GLY A 50 -4.32 12.07 -17.12
CA GLY A 50 -5.60 11.44 -17.47
C GLY A 50 -6.51 11.21 -16.27
N PHE A 51 -7.78 10.93 -16.55
CA PHE A 51 -8.83 10.63 -15.57
C PHE A 51 -9.83 9.61 -16.16
N PRO A 52 -9.50 8.30 -16.18
CA PRO A 52 -8.30 7.71 -15.59
C PRO A 52 -7.05 7.86 -16.48
N PRO A 53 -5.83 7.89 -15.89
CA PRO A 53 -4.60 7.72 -16.66
C PRO A 53 -4.56 6.32 -17.26
N VAL A 54 -4.17 6.21 -18.53
CA VAL A 54 -4.24 4.93 -19.28
C VAL A 54 -2.84 4.33 -19.46
N TRP A 55 -2.76 3.00 -19.33
CA TRP A 55 -1.54 2.26 -19.60
C TRP A 55 -1.29 2.13 -21.10
N GLU A 56 -0.06 2.41 -21.49
CA GLU A 56 0.49 2.18 -22.81
C GLU A 56 2.01 1.94 -22.68
N PRO A 57 2.63 1.19 -23.59
CA PRO A 57 4.09 1.09 -23.64
C PRO A 57 4.73 2.43 -24.02
N ASP A 58 5.71 2.89 -23.25
CA ASP A 58 6.36 4.20 -23.47
C ASP A 58 7.31 4.26 -24.69
N GLY A 59 7.56 3.12 -25.36
CA GLY A 59 8.46 3.07 -26.52
C GLY A 59 8.55 1.69 -27.18
N TRP A 60 9.35 1.60 -28.24
CA TRP A 60 9.52 0.35 -29.01
C TRP A 60 10.20 -0.77 -28.21
N LEU A 61 11.19 -0.43 -27.36
CA LEU A 61 11.86 -1.44 -26.51
C LEU A 61 10.86 -2.02 -25.51
N ASP A 62 10.08 -1.18 -24.82
CA ASP A 62 9.04 -1.60 -23.89
C ASP A 62 7.98 -2.46 -24.60
N LYS A 63 7.47 -2.00 -25.74
CA LYS A 63 6.48 -2.74 -26.54
C LYS A 63 7.00 -4.12 -26.94
N THR A 64 8.27 -4.22 -27.36
CA THR A 64 8.88 -5.48 -27.77
C THR A 64 9.13 -6.38 -26.56
N PHE A 65 9.65 -5.81 -25.47
CA PHE A 65 9.87 -6.53 -24.21
C PHE A 65 8.58 -7.14 -23.68
N PHE A 66 7.49 -6.37 -23.60
CA PHE A 66 6.21 -6.87 -23.11
C PHE A 66 5.66 -8.00 -23.98
N LYS A 67 5.79 -7.92 -25.31
CA LYS A 67 5.42 -9.02 -26.21
C LYS A 67 6.21 -10.29 -25.93
N CYS A 68 7.53 -10.19 -25.84
CA CYS A 68 8.39 -11.35 -25.53
C CYS A 68 8.08 -11.92 -24.15
N LYS A 69 7.95 -11.05 -23.13
CA LYS A 69 7.57 -11.44 -21.77
C LYS A 69 6.26 -12.20 -21.75
N ASP A 70 5.24 -11.69 -22.44
CA ASP A 70 3.92 -12.31 -22.43
C ASP A 70 3.89 -13.65 -23.16
N LEU A 71 4.65 -13.80 -24.25
CA LEU A 71 4.83 -15.09 -24.91
C LEU A 71 5.46 -16.12 -23.97
N LEU A 72 6.49 -15.72 -23.22
CA LEU A 72 7.15 -16.59 -22.23
C LEU A 72 6.20 -16.97 -21.08
N TRP A 73 5.39 -16.03 -20.60
CA TRP A 73 4.48 -16.25 -19.47
C TRP A 73 3.24 -17.07 -19.87
N ARG A 74 2.75 -16.95 -21.10
CA ARG A 74 1.43 -17.44 -21.53
C ARG A 74 1.19 -18.91 -21.24
N SER A 75 2.18 -19.79 -21.50
CA SER A 75 2.03 -21.23 -21.25
C SER A 75 1.80 -21.51 -19.76
N LYS A 76 2.62 -20.91 -18.89
CA LYS A 76 2.53 -21.09 -17.44
C LYS A 76 1.22 -20.52 -16.87
N VAL A 77 0.80 -19.35 -17.36
CA VAL A 77 -0.48 -18.72 -17.00
C VAL A 77 -1.65 -19.59 -17.42
N LYS A 78 -1.72 -20.05 -18.68
CA LYS A 78 -2.82 -20.91 -19.16
C LYS A 78 -2.89 -22.23 -18.39
N LYS A 79 -1.73 -22.81 -18.08
CA LYS A 79 -1.63 -24.02 -17.26
C LYS A 79 -2.24 -23.77 -15.87
N ALA A 80 -1.84 -22.69 -15.18
CA ALA A 80 -2.37 -22.35 -13.87
C ALA A 80 -3.88 -22.04 -13.88
N ILE A 81 -4.39 -21.33 -14.90
CA ILE A 81 -5.83 -21.07 -15.07
C ILE A 81 -6.61 -22.39 -15.13
N LYS A 82 -6.08 -23.39 -15.84
CA LYS A 82 -6.71 -24.71 -15.95
C LYS A 82 -6.57 -25.53 -14.67
N GLU A 83 -5.37 -25.59 -14.09
CA GLU A 83 -5.07 -26.41 -12.90
C GLU A 83 -5.83 -25.96 -11.66
N HIS A 84 -6.06 -24.65 -11.52
CA HIS A 84 -6.77 -24.07 -10.38
C HIS A 84 -8.18 -23.60 -10.71
N ASP A 85 -8.68 -23.95 -11.90
CA ASP A 85 -10.02 -23.60 -12.39
C ASP A 85 -10.40 -22.12 -12.24
N LEU A 86 -9.43 -21.23 -12.47
CA LEU A 86 -9.55 -19.79 -12.13
C LEU A 86 -10.68 -19.08 -12.89
N ILE A 87 -11.12 -19.64 -14.02
CA ILE A 87 -12.16 -19.06 -14.88
C ILE A 87 -13.58 -19.30 -14.36
N ASN A 88 -13.76 -20.22 -13.41
CA ASN A 88 -15.08 -20.64 -12.93
C ASN A 88 -15.51 -19.99 -11.61
N TYR A 89 -14.66 -19.16 -11.00
CA TYR A 89 -15.05 -18.31 -9.88
C TYR A 89 -16.10 -17.28 -10.30
N ASP A 90 -17.05 -16.99 -9.42
CA ASP A 90 -18.11 -16.01 -9.67
C ASP A 90 -17.59 -14.57 -9.67
N VAL A 91 -16.56 -14.32 -8.86
CA VAL A 91 -15.94 -13.00 -8.67
C VAL A 91 -14.42 -13.16 -8.72
N VAL A 92 -13.76 -12.32 -9.50
CA VAL A 92 -12.29 -12.27 -9.59
C VAL A 92 -11.78 -10.88 -9.24
N HIS A 93 -10.96 -10.82 -8.21
CA HIS A 93 -10.27 -9.60 -7.78
C HIS A 93 -8.89 -9.50 -8.42
N PHE A 94 -8.70 -8.48 -9.23
CA PHE A 94 -7.42 -8.07 -9.77
C PHE A 94 -6.80 -7.02 -8.87
N GLU A 95 -5.96 -7.48 -7.94
CA GLU A 95 -5.03 -6.59 -7.25
C GLU A 95 -4.16 -5.89 -8.30
N SER A 96 -3.98 -4.58 -8.16
CA SER A 96 -3.45 -3.62 -9.14
C SER A 96 -4.33 -3.33 -10.36
N GLY A 97 -5.46 -3.99 -10.60
CA GLY A 97 -6.22 -3.79 -11.85
C GLY A 97 -5.35 -4.11 -13.08
N MET A 98 -4.69 -5.26 -13.04
CA MET A 98 -3.81 -5.76 -14.10
C MET A 98 -4.10 -7.24 -14.34
N ASP A 99 -4.32 -7.61 -15.59
CA ASP A 99 -4.42 -9.01 -15.99
C ASP A 99 -3.02 -9.70 -16.02
N PHE A 100 -2.98 -11.03 -16.09
CA PHE A 100 -1.76 -11.82 -16.19
C PHE A 100 -0.83 -11.35 -17.32
N LEU A 101 -1.41 -10.97 -18.46
CA LEU A 101 -0.70 -10.55 -19.67
C LEU A 101 -1.25 -9.22 -20.18
N LYS A 102 -0.47 -8.52 -21.02
CA LYS A 102 -0.80 -7.19 -21.56
C LYS A 102 -1.86 -7.19 -22.65
N ASP A 103 -2.23 -8.36 -23.17
CA ASP A 103 -3.36 -8.52 -24.08
C ASP A 103 -4.70 -8.75 -23.38
N GLU A 104 -4.71 -8.77 -22.04
CA GLU A 104 -5.92 -8.79 -21.21
C GLU A 104 -6.87 -9.96 -21.55
N PHE A 105 -6.31 -11.10 -21.98
CA PHE A 105 -7.10 -12.21 -22.51
C PHE A 105 -7.94 -12.92 -21.44
N PHE A 106 -7.50 -12.92 -20.19
CA PHE A 106 -8.19 -13.66 -19.14
C PHE A 106 -9.37 -12.86 -18.60
N VAL A 107 -9.23 -11.53 -18.46
CA VAL A 107 -10.38 -10.69 -18.10
C VAL A 107 -11.46 -10.67 -19.18
N GLN A 108 -11.08 -10.71 -20.46
CA GLN A 108 -12.03 -10.91 -21.56
C GLN A 108 -12.78 -12.23 -21.42
N ALA A 109 -12.06 -13.33 -21.19
CA ALA A 109 -12.67 -14.65 -20.99
C ALA A 109 -13.58 -14.72 -19.75
N LEU A 110 -13.22 -14.01 -18.67
CA LEU A 110 -14.08 -13.89 -17.48
C LEU A 110 -15.39 -13.16 -17.80
N LYS A 111 -15.31 -12.04 -18.55
CA LYS A 111 -16.50 -11.28 -18.93
C LYS A 111 -17.42 -12.07 -19.87
N GLU A 112 -16.85 -12.80 -20.83
CA GLU A 112 -17.60 -13.70 -21.72
C GLU A 112 -18.39 -14.77 -20.95
N LYS A 113 -17.87 -15.24 -19.81
CA LYS A 113 -18.56 -16.16 -18.89
C LYS A 113 -19.49 -15.48 -17.89
N GLY A 114 -19.66 -14.16 -17.98
CA GLY A 114 -20.50 -13.40 -17.06
C GLY A 114 -19.95 -13.30 -15.63
N ARG A 115 -18.63 -13.47 -15.44
CA ARG A 115 -18.00 -13.34 -14.12
C ARG A 115 -17.86 -11.87 -13.73
N LYS A 116 -17.91 -11.59 -12.42
CA LYS A 116 -17.68 -10.25 -11.89
C LYS A 116 -16.20 -9.95 -11.78
N ILE A 117 -15.80 -8.79 -12.29
CA ILE A 117 -14.41 -8.34 -12.33
C ILE A 117 -14.27 -7.15 -11.40
N ILE A 118 -13.37 -7.26 -10.43
CA ILE A 118 -13.12 -6.21 -9.45
C ILE A 118 -11.65 -5.82 -9.54
N CYS A 119 -11.37 -4.54 -9.69
CA CYS A 119 -10.00 -4.01 -9.69
C CYS A 119 -9.72 -3.29 -8.37
N HIS A 120 -8.61 -3.59 -7.73
CA HIS A 120 -8.16 -2.86 -6.53
C HIS A 120 -6.83 -2.17 -6.84
N TYR A 121 -6.87 -0.85 -6.95
CA TYR A 121 -5.71 -0.04 -7.33
C TYR A 121 -4.95 0.46 -6.10
N HIS A 122 -3.62 0.38 -6.15
CA HIS A 122 -2.72 0.89 -5.12
C HIS A 122 -1.66 1.79 -5.73
N GLY A 123 -1.46 2.96 -5.14
CA GLY A 123 -0.45 3.96 -5.45
C GLY A 123 0.03 4.03 -6.90
N GLU A 124 1.18 3.42 -7.18
CA GLU A 124 1.84 3.46 -8.50
C GLU A 124 1.00 2.88 -9.63
N ASP A 125 0.08 1.94 -9.34
CA ASP A 125 -0.79 1.28 -10.31
C ASP A 125 -1.58 2.30 -11.13
N LEU A 126 -2.15 3.28 -10.44
CA LEU A 126 -2.92 4.33 -11.07
C LEU A 126 -2.07 5.58 -11.28
N ARG A 127 -1.19 5.95 -10.34
CA ARG A 127 -0.39 7.19 -10.44
C ARG A 127 0.58 7.17 -11.62
N THR A 128 1.27 6.06 -11.87
CA THR A 128 2.44 6.01 -12.77
C THR A 128 2.27 5.05 -13.94
N ARG A 129 1.53 3.95 -13.74
CA ARG A 129 1.26 2.96 -14.78
C ARG A 129 -0.01 3.31 -15.57
N GLY A 130 -1.08 3.65 -14.86
CA GLY A 130 -2.41 3.85 -15.41
C GLY A 130 -3.23 2.55 -15.49
N VAL A 131 -4.54 2.70 -15.66
CA VAL A 131 -5.47 1.58 -15.85
C VAL A 131 -5.13 0.82 -17.12
N MET A 132 -5.29 -0.50 -17.11
CA MET A 132 -5.21 -1.24 -18.36
C MET A 132 -6.54 -1.08 -19.12
N PRO A 133 -6.51 -0.80 -20.44
CA PRO A 133 -7.72 -0.34 -21.14
C PRO A 133 -8.89 -1.32 -21.10
N VAL A 134 -8.65 -2.62 -21.32
CA VAL A 134 -9.74 -3.59 -21.44
C VAL A 134 -10.31 -3.93 -20.07
N ILE A 135 -9.47 -4.21 -19.07
CA ILE A 135 -9.95 -4.54 -17.73
C ILE A 135 -10.72 -3.38 -17.10
N ASP A 136 -10.28 -2.13 -17.30
CA ASP A 136 -10.96 -0.95 -16.80
C ASP A 136 -12.38 -0.86 -17.37
N GLN A 137 -12.50 -1.04 -18.69
CA GLN A 137 -13.79 -1.04 -19.40
C GLN A 137 -14.71 -2.19 -18.95
N LEU A 138 -14.15 -3.37 -18.65
CA LEU A 138 -14.93 -4.56 -18.31
C LEU A 138 -15.21 -4.70 -16.81
N SER A 139 -14.50 -3.96 -15.96
CA SER A 139 -14.63 -3.99 -14.51
C SER A 139 -16.04 -3.64 -14.06
N ASP A 140 -16.55 -4.40 -13.08
CA ASP A 140 -17.84 -4.15 -12.45
C ASP A 140 -17.67 -3.23 -11.21
N LEU A 141 -16.48 -3.24 -10.60
CA LEU A 141 -16.15 -2.41 -9.43
C LEU A 141 -14.66 -2.05 -9.41
N ASN A 142 -14.34 -0.78 -9.13
CA ASN A 142 -12.97 -0.33 -8.90
C ASN A 142 -12.83 0.17 -7.46
N LEU A 143 -11.80 -0.28 -6.76
CA LEU A 143 -11.54 -0.01 -5.35
C LEU A 143 -10.15 0.61 -5.15
N THR A 144 -10.02 1.40 -4.09
CA THR A 144 -8.74 1.92 -3.58
C THR A 144 -8.81 2.07 -2.07
N ASN A 145 -7.67 2.00 -1.40
CA ASN A 145 -7.51 2.43 0.00
C ASN A 145 -6.78 3.77 0.16
N GLU A 146 -6.44 4.41 -0.95
CA GLU A 146 -5.67 5.66 -1.00
C GLU A 146 -6.55 6.80 -1.52
N VAL A 147 -6.71 7.84 -0.70
CA VAL A 147 -7.64 8.95 -0.93
C VAL A 147 -7.28 9.75 -2.17
N ASP A 148 -5.99 9.94 -2.45
CA ASP A 148 -5.53 10.68 -3.64
C ASP A 148 -5.87 9.97 -4.96
N LEU A 149 -6.15 8.67 -4.92
CA LEU A 149 -6.58 7.93 -6.11
C LEU A 149 -8.04 8.17 -6.47
N LEU A 150 -8.86 8.69 -5.54
CA LEU A 150 -10.25 9.08 -5.83
C LEU A 150 -10.30 10.21 -6.87
N GLU A 151 -9.28 11.07 -6.89
CA GLU A 151 -9.13 12.14 -7.90
C GLU A 151 -8.46 11.66 -9.19
N LYS A 152 -8.17 10.35 -9.32
CA LYS A 152 -7.51 9.77 -10.51
C LYS A 152 -8.38 8.86 -11.33
N HIS A 153 -9.56 8.48 -10.88
CA HIS A 153 -10.46 7.63 -11.65
C HIS A 153 -11.92 7.99 -11.37
N PRO A 154 -12.77 8.19 -12.40
CA PRO A 154 -14.16 8.63 -12.21
C PRO A 154 -15.05 7.63 -11.46
N ASN A 155 -14.71 6.34 -11.51
CA ASN A 155 -15.57 5.24 -11.07
C ASN A 155 -14.87 4.35 -10.03
N ILE A 156 -14.07 4.96 -9.15
CA ILE A 156 -13.35 4.25 -8.08
C ILE A 156 -13.97 4.54 -6.71
N GLN A 157 -14.03 3.54 -5.85
CA GLN A 157 -14.61 3.61 -4.52
C GLN A 157 -13.55 3.39 -3.43
N TYR A 158 -13.73 4.05 -2.30
CA TYR A 158 -12.82 3.90 -1.16
C TYR A 158 -13.18 2.67 -0.31
N LEU A 159 -12.20 1.83 -0.02
CA LEU A 159 -12.28 0.73 0.93
C LEU A 159 -11.08 0.79 1.88
N PHE A 160 -11.31 0.76 3.19
CA PHE A 160 -10.22 0.73 4.18
C PHE A 160 -9.36 -0.53 4.00
N LEU A 161 -8.07 -0.41 4.33
CA LEU A 161 -7.15 -1.55 4.39
C LEU A 161 -7.67 -2.59 5.40
N PRO A 162 -7.91 -3.86 5.01
CA PRO A 162 -8.29 -4.89 5.95
C PRO A 162 -7.13 -5.26 6.87
N PHE A 163 -7.42 -5.44 8.15
CA PHE A 163 -6.48 -5.84 9.18
C PHE A 163 -7.14 -6.85 10.13
N GLU A 164 -6.46 -7.96 10.40
CA GLU A 164 -6.95 -8.95 11.36
C GLU A 164 -6.67 -8.45 12.79
N PHE A 165 -7.67 -7.84 13.44
CA PHE A 165 -7.48 -7.21 14.74
C PHE A 165 -7.50 -8.19 15.92
N SER A 166 -8.03 -9.39 15.70
CA SER A 166 -8.09 -10.42 16.75
C SER A 166 -6.70 -10.69 17.32
N ASN A 167 -6.61 -10.82 18.65
CA ASN A 167 -5.35 -11.10 19.38
C ASN A 167 -4.28 -9.99 19.29
N THR A 168 -4.67 -8.76 18.97
CA THR A 168 -3.75 -7.62 19.06
C THR A 168 -3.38 -7.31 20.50
N TYR A 169 -2.08 -7.11 20.73
CA TYR A 169 -1.57 -6.57 21.98
C TYR A 169 -1.85 -5.06 22.02
N GLN A 170 -2.45 -4.58 23.10
CA GLN A 170 -2.58 -3.14 23.33
C GLN A 170 -1.49 -2.67 24.30
N LYS A 171 -0.68 -1.72 23.86
CA LYS A 171 0.28 -1.03 24.72
C LYS A 171 -0.45 -0.22 25.79
N LYS A 172 -0.15 -0.50 27.06
CA LYS A 172 -0.72 0.21 28.23
C LYS A 172 0.27 1.13 28.91
N GLU A 173 1.55 0.80 28.83
CA GLU A 173 2.63 1.53 29.50
C GLU A 173 3.72 1.92 28.50
N LEU A 174 4.34 3.06 28.76
CA LEU A 174 5.43 3.59 27.96
C LEU A 174 6.78 3.15 28.54
N ASN A 175 7.80 3.04 27.70
CA ASN A 175 9.16 2.77 28.15
C ASN A 175 9.70 3.93 29.02
N ASN A 176 10.63 3.65 29.94
CA ASN A 176 11.25 4.68 30.80
C ASN A 176 11.80 5.84 29.95
N THR A 177 12.66 5.53 28.99
CA THR A 177 13.05 6.43 27.91
C THR A 177 12.16 6.17 26.70
N ILE A 178 11.57 7.23 26.13
CA ILE A 178 10.66 7.11 24.98
C ILE A 178 11.38 6.43 23.82
N ARG A 179 10.78 5.36 23.28
CA ARG A 179 11.26 4.65 22.11
C ARG A 179 10.49 5.05 20.86
N ILE A 180 11.20 5.54 19.87
CA ILE A 180 10.63 5.95 18.58
C ILE A 180 11.08 4.96 17.51
N ALA A 181 10.13 4.42 16.73
CA ALA A 181 10.42 3.53 15.62
C ALA A 181 10.03 4.12 14.27
N HIS A 182 10.79 3.77 13.23
CA HIS A 182 10.50 4.10 11.83
C HIS A 182 10.81 2.88 10.95
N ALA A 183 9.87 2.46 10.09
CA ALA A 183 10.00 1.24 9.29
C ALA A 183 9.77 1.47 7.77
N PRO A 184 10.66 2.20 7.07
CA PRO A 184 10.45 2.52 5.67
C PRO A 184 10.76 1.34 4.76
N THR A 185 9.85 1.02 3.82
CA THR A 185 10.18 0.15 2.67
C THR A 185 10.91 0.94 1.58
N ASN A 186 10.57 2.22 1.40
CA ASN A 186 11.25 3.13 0.49
C ASN A 186 11.50 4.47 1.21
N ARG A 187 12.77 4.76 1.51
CA ARG A 187 13.15 5.99 2.23
C ARG A 187 12.74 7.28 1.52
N HIS A 188 12.74 7.28 0.19
CA HIS A 188 12.39 8.47 -0.60
C HIS A 188 10.91 8.83 -0.43
N TYR A 189 10.02 7.84 -0.55
CA TYR A 189 8.58 8.02 -0.38
C TYR A 189 8.16 8.34 1.04
N LYS A 190 8.90 7.85 2.02
CA LYS A 190 8.61 8.04 3.44
C LYS A 190 9.24 9.31 4.03
N GLY A 191 10.00 10.07 3.24
CA GLY A 191 10.70 11.26 3.73
C GLY A 191 11.73 10.93 4.83
N SER A 192 12.28 9.72 4.82
CA SER A 192 13.03 9.16 5.95
C SER A 192 14.28 9.96 6.30
N ALA A 193 14.85 10.73 5.37
CA ALA A 193 16.02 11.56 5.66
C ALA A 193 15.76 12.56 6.81
N SER A 194 14.62 13.26 6.77
CA SER A 194 14.22 14.18 7.83
C SER A 194 13.97 13.42 9.14
N ILE A 195 13.21 12.32 9.08
CA ILE A 195 12.87 11.49 10.25
C ILE A 195 14.13 10.97 10.95
N ILE A 196 15.05 10.35 10.20
CA ILE A 196 16.27 9.75 10.73
C ILE A 196 17.17 10.82 11.35
N ASN A 197 17.34 11.97 10.68
CA ASN A 197 18.20 13.04 11.18
C ASN A 197 17.66 13.61 12.50
N THR A 198 16.37 13.94 12.56
CA THR A 198 15.74 14.45 13.77
C THR A 198 15.78 13.43 14.91
N CYS A 199 15.46 12.16 14.65
CA CYS A 199 15.46 11.14 15.70
C CYS A 199 16.88 10.81 16.20
N LYS A 200 17.90 10.82 15.33
CA LYS A 200 19.30 10.65 15.75
C LYS A 200 19.75 11.79 16.65
N MET A 201 19.46 13.04 16.27
CA MET A 201 19.78 14.20 17.10
C MET A 201 19.14 14.09 18.51
N LEU A 202 17.84 13.78 18.58
CA LEU A 202 17.15 13.60 19.88
C LEU A 202 17.67 12.38 20.67
N HIS A 203 18.15 11.35 19.99
CA HIS A 203 18.80 10.20 20.61
C HIS A 203 20.15 10.56 21.22
N ASP A 204 20.97 11.33 20.49
CA ASP A 204 22.29 11.79 20.94
C ASP A 204 22.18 12.78 22.12
N GLU A 205 21.07 13.53 22.20
CA GLU A 205 20.71 14.34 23.38
C GLU A 205 20.22 13.51 24.59
N GLY A 206 20.07 12.19 24.45
CA GLY A 206 19.59 11.29 25.51
C GLY A 206 18.09 11.36 25.80
N LEU A 207 17.31 12.02 24.93
CA LEU A 207 15.86 12.21 25.13
C LEU A 207 15.03 10.99 24.72
N ILE A 208 15.50 10.23 23.72
CA ILE A 208 14.81 9.07 23.16
C ILE A 208 15.77 7.91 22.86
N THR A 209 15.19 6.73 22.64
CA THR A 209 15.84 5.65 21.88
C THR A 209 15.23 5.59 20.49
N PHE A 210 16.06 5.51 19.44
CA PHE A 210 15.60 5.47 18.06
C PHE A 210 15.81 4.10 17.42
N ASP A 211 14.75 3.55 16.83
CA ASP A 211 14.72 2.23 16.23
C ASP A 211 14.39 2.30 14.72
N LEU A 212 15.42 2.25 13.86
CA LEU A 212 15.25 2.18 12.41
C LEU A 212 15.09 0.71 11.97
N ILE A 213 13.93 0.38 11.41
CA ILE A 213 13.53 -0.97 11.05
C ILE A 213 13.55 -1.14 9.52
N GLU A 214 14.62 -1.71 8.98
CA GLU A 214 14.77 -1.94 7.54
C GLU A 214 15.30 -3.34 7.24
N ASN A 215 14.89 -3.87 6.09
CA ASN A 215 15.33 -5.18 5.58
C ASN A 215 15.15 -6.30 6.62
N LYS A 216 14.00 -6.30 7.31
CA LYS A 216 13.63 -7.31 8.29
C LYS A 216 12.39 -8.08 7.82
N PRO A 217 12.29 -9.38 8.17
CA PRO A 217 11.05 -10.12 8.04
C PRO A 217 9.90 -9.42 8.77
N HIS A 218 8.68 -9.61 8.28
CA HIS A 218 7.48 -8.92 8.80
C HIS A 218 7.30 -9.16 10.31
N PHE A 219 7.44 -10.40 10.80
CA PHE A 219 7.29 -10.71 12.22
C PHE A 219 8.30 -9.96 13.10
N VAL A 220 9.55 -9.80 12.66
CA VAL A 220 10.58 -9.03 13.39
C VAL A 220 10.23 -7.55 13.43
N ALA A 221 9.71 -7.01 12.32
CA ALA A 221 9.26 -5.62 12.26
C ALA A 221 8.06 -5.37 13.18
N MET A 222 7.14 -6.32 13.28
CA MET A 222 6.00 -6.26 14.20
C MET A 222 6.45 -6.24 15.67
N GLU A 223 7.35 -7.13 16.08
CA GLU A 223 7.87 -7.14 17.46
C GLU A 223 8.65 -5.87 17.82
N ARG A 224 9.44 -5.32 16.88
CA ARG A 224 10.13 -4.04 17.09
C ARG A 224 9.14 -2.88 17.21
N LYS A 225 8.11 -2.81 16.35
CA LYS A 225 7.04 -1.80 16.46
C LYS A 225 6.29 -1.90 17.78
N LYS A 226 5.97 -3.11 18.23
CA LYS A 226 5.28 -3.37 19.51
C LYS A 226 6.05 -2.79 20.71
N SER A 227 7.38 -2.81 20.64
CA SER A 227 8.23 -2.25 21.69
C SER A 227 8.33 -0.72 21.70
N ALA A 228 7.90 -0.05 20.62
CA ALA A 228 7.95 1.40 20.51
C ALA A 228 6.84 2.09 21.34
N ASP A 229 7.06 3.36 21.65
CA ASP A 229 6.06 4.28 22.22
C ASP A 229 5.45 5.17 21.15
N ILE A 230 6.29 5.60 20.21
CA ILE A 230 5.93 6.39 19.06
C ILE A 230 6.39 5.68 17.78
N PHE A 231 5.53 5.61 16.77
CA PHE A 231 5.88 5.19 15.42
C PHE A 231 5.73 6.36 14.46
N ILE A 232 6.72 6.57 13.59
CA ILE A 232 6.66 7.60 12.54
C ILE A 232 6.56 6.89 11.19
N ASP A 233 5.44 7.05 10.48
CA ASP A 233 5.23 6.42 9.17
C ASP A 233 5.93 7.21 8.06
N GLN A 234 5.49 8.45 7.82
CA GLN A 234 6.04 9.30 6.75
C GLN A 234 5.96 10.79 7.03
N VAL A 235 6.86 11.53 6.37
CA VAL A 235 6.74 12.96 6.09
C VAL A 235 6.81 13.20 4.58
N GLY A 236 6.04 14.15 4.10
CA GLY A 236 5.81 14.46 2.68
C GLY A 236 4.73 13.61 2.01
N ASP A 237 4.47 13.92 0.75
CA ASP A 237 3.35 13.40 -0.07
C ASP A 237 3.81 12.55 -1.28
N LYS A 238 5.12 12.25 -1.35
CA LYS A 238 5.74 11.56 -2.50
C LYS A 238 5.23 10.13 -2.67
N GLY A 239 4.87 9.47 -1.58
CA GLY A 239 4.34 8.11 -1.56
C GLY A 239 2.82 8.00 -1.69
N GLY A 240 2.11 9.12 -1.80
CA GLY A 240 0.65 9.19 -1.60
C GLY A 240 0.28 9.96 -0.34
N TRP A 241 -1.00 10.24 -0.18
CA TRP A 241 -1.52 10.99 0.97
C TRP A 241 -1.89 10.06 2.13
N GLY A 242 -1.59 10.50 3.36
CA GLY A 242 -2.08 9.87 4.58
C GLY A 242 -1.22 8.73 5.08
N TYR A 243 -1.79 7.52 5.11
CA TYR A 243 -1.20 6.37 5.81
C TYR A 243 -1.38 5.07 5.03
N GLY A 244 -0.53 4.08 5.33
CA GLY A 244 -0.64 2.72 4.78
C GLY A 244 -0.64 1.62 5.85
N MET A 245 -0.39 0.37 5.46
CA MET A 245 -0.46 -0.78 6.37
C MET A 245 0.46 -0.66 7.60
N ASN A 246 1.66 -0.09 7.45
CA ASN A 246 2.59 0.17 8.57
C ASN A 246 1.93 0.99 9.69
N SER A 247 1.13 2.00 9.31
CA SER A 247 0.39 2.83 10.23
C SER A 247 -0.75 2.07 10.91
N VAL A 248 -1.50 1.27 10.15
CA VAL A 248 -2.57 0.41 10.70
C VAL A 248 -2.00 -0.56 11.72
N GLU A 249 -0.89 -1.23 11.40
CA GLU A 249 -0.20 -2.18 12.27
C GLU A 249 0.36 -1.55 13.56
N SER A 250 0.79 -0.28 13.53
CA SER A 250 1.29 0.41 14.73
C SER A 250 0.15 0.88 15.62
N LEU A 251 -0.89 1.49 15.03
CA LEU A 251 -2.09 1.89 15.75
C LEU A 251 -2.79 0.67 16.36
N SER A 252 -2.82 -0.48 15.67
CA SER A 252 -3.42 -1.72 16.18
C SER A 252 -2.71 -2.24 17.43
N MET A 253 -1.47 -1.82 17.69
CA MET A 253 -0.72 -2.16 18.90
C MET A 253 -0.91 -1.14 20.03
N GLY A 254 -1.70 -0.09 19.82
CA GLY A 254 -1.81 1.04 20.74
C GLY A 254 -0.57 1.93 20.77
N VAL A 255 0.26 1.91 19.71
CA VAL A 255 1.43 2.79 19.58
C VAL A 255 0.96 4.15 19.04
N CYS A 256 1.50 5.25 19.59
CA CYS A 256 1.20 6.59 19.08
C CYS A 256 1.83 6.77 17.70
N THR A 257 1.01 6.95 16.66
CA THR A 257 1.50 7.01 15.28
C THR A 257 1.44 8.41 14.71
N LEU A 258 2.57 8.86 14.17
CA LEU A 258 2.78 10.14 13.52
C LEU A 258 2.90 9.93 12.01
N THR A 259 2.17 10.72 11.24
CA THR A 259 2.25 10.74 9.78
C THR A 259 1.80 12.09 9.24
N GLU A 260 2.29 12.47 8.06
CA GLU A 260 1.80 13.67 7.38
C GLU A 260 0.43 13.42 6.73
N ILE A 261 -0.55 14.23 7.12
CA ILE A 261 -1.93 14.22 6.64
C ILE A 261 -2.27 15.62 6.17
N ASN A 262 -2.52 15.76 4.87
CA ASN A 262 -2.94 17.02 4.27
C ASN A 262 -4.43 17.31 4.52
N ASP A 263 -4.86 18.52 4.18
CA ASP A 263 -6.22 18.99 4.47
C ASP A 263 -7.30 18.21 3.70
N THR A 264 -7.04 17.78 2.47
CA THR A 264 -7.97 16.93 1.70
C THR A 264 -8.21 15.60 2.41
N TYR A 265 -7.15 14.92 2.83
CA TYR A 265 -7.23 13.67 3.57
C TYR A 265 -7.93 13.85 4.92
N LYS A 266 -7.56 14.90 5.65
CA LYS A 266 -8.17 15.24 6.96
C LYS A 266 -9.67 15.51 6.82
N SER A 267 -10.10 16.14 5.73
CA SER A 267 -11.52 16.38 5.46
C SER A 267 -12.26 15.10 5.10
N PHE A 268 -11.60 14.18 4.39
CA PHE A 268 -12.17 12.89 4.00
C PHE A 268 -12.32 11.93 5.20
N ILE A 269 -11.33 11.88 6.10
CA ILE A 269 -11.35 11.07 7.33
C ILE A 269 -11.05 11.97 8.53
N PRO A 270 -12.06 12.72 9.03
CA PRO A 270 -11.85 13.69 10.12
C PRO A 270 -11.61 13.04 11.48
N ASP A 271 -11.98 11.77 11.64
CA ASP A 271 -11.81 10.99 12.87
C ASP A 271 -10.48 10.21 12.93
N ASN A 272 -9.54 10.50 12.02
CA ASN A 272 -8.25 9.80 11.99
C ASN A 272 -7.44 10.05 13.30
N PRO A 273 -6.76 9.03 13.86
CA PRO A 273 -6.15 9.11 15.19
C PRO A 273 -4.70 9.63 15.19
N PHE A 274 -4.18 9.99 14.01
CA PHE A 274 -2.77 10.30 13.83
C PHE A 274 -2.40 11.67 14.41
N ILE A 275 -1.17 11.75 14.93
CA ILE A 275 -0.57 13.06 15.18
C ILE A 275 0.05 13.54 13.87
N ASN A 276 -0.61 14.52 13.25
CA ASN A 276 -0.12 15.09 12.00
C ASN A 276 1.29 15.67 12.18
N ILE A 277 2.23 15.42 11.27
CA ILE A 277 3.59 16.00 11.29
C ILE A 277 3.99 16.43 9.88
N THR A 278 4.96 17.32 9.78
CA THR A 278 5.67 17.68 8.53
C THR A 278 7.17 17.66 8.79
N SER A 279 7.99 17.78 7.74
CA SER A 279 9.45 17.86 7.90
C SER A 279 9.88 19.04 8.81
N GLU A 280 9.13 20.15 8.77
CA GLU A 280 9.39 21.38 9.53
C GLU A 280 8.89 21.28 10.97
N SER A 281 7.76 20.58 11.19
CA SER A 281 7.13 20.49 12.52
C SER A 281 7.56 19.26 13.32
N LEU A 282 8.27 18.31 12.69
CA LEU A 282 8.62 17.02 13.29
C LEU A 282 9.37 17.18 14.63
N GLU A 283 10.43 17.98 14.67
CA GLU A 283 11.26 18.12 15.88
C GLU A 283 10.45 18.66 17.05
N TYR A 284 9.78 19.80 16.86
CA TYR A 284 9.03 20.44 17.95
C TYR A 284 7.91 19.52 18.47
N LYS A 285 7.23 18.79 17.58
CA LYS A 285 6.17 17.85 17.98
C LYS A 285 6.73 16.68 18.77
N LEU A 286 7.87 16.13 18.37
CA LEU A 286 8.54 15.08 19.15
C LEU A 286 8.96 15.59 20.53
N ARG A 287 9.59 16.77 20.62
CA ARG A 287 9.96 17.38 21.93
C ARG A 287 8.73 17.60 22.82
N SER A 288 7.63 18.08 22.27
CA SER A 288 6.36 18.24 22.98
C SER A 288 5.81 16.91 23.52
N LEU A 289 5.80 15.86 22.69
CA LEU A 289 5.33 14.53 23.08
C LEU A 289 6.20 13.88 24.15
N ILE A 290 7.53 14.06 24.08
CA ILE A 290 8.47 13.55 25.09
C ILE A 290 8.13 14.12 26.48
N GLN A 291 7.74 15.40 26.55
CA GLN A 291 7.32 16.05 27.79
C GLN A 291 5.87 15.69 28.20
N ASN A 292 5.04 15.25 27.25
CA ASN A 292 3.63 14.94 27.47
C ASN A 292 3.31 13.46 27.24
N ARG A 293 3.78 12.61 28.16
CA ARG A 293 3.61 11.15 28.09
C ARG A 293 2.15 10.69 28.09
N SER A 294 1.23 11.41 28.73
CA SER A 294 -0.19 11.07 28.71
C SER A 294 -0.81 11.21 27.31
N GLN A 295 -0.38 12.23 26.55
CA GLN A 295 -0.82 12.41 25.16
C GLN A 295 -0.41 11.25 24.25
N ILE A 296 0.78 10.67 24.45
CA ILE A 296 1.25 9.49 23.72
C ILE A 296 0.29 8.31 23.96
N ILE A 297 -0.04 8.03 25.23
CA ILE A 297 -0.96 6.94 25.61
C ILE A 297 -2.37 7.20 25.06
N GLU A 298 -2.87 8.43 25.18
CA GLU A 298 -4.20 8.80 24.68
C GLU A 298 -4.31 8.62 23.16
N SER A 299 -3.31 9.09 22.41
CA SER A 299 -3.25 8.92 20.95
C SER A 299 -3.17 7.45 20.55
N GLY A 300 -2.32 6.66 21.23
CA GLY A 300 -2.23 5.22 21.01
C GLY A 300 -3.56 4.51 21.24
N ASN A 301 -4.28 4.82 22.33
CA ASN A 301 -5.58 4.25 22.63
C ASN A 301 -6.66 4.64 21.59
N LYS A 302 -6.68 5.90 21.15
CA LYS A 302 -7.57 6.33 20.05
C LYS A 302 -7.26 5.56 18.76
N GLY A 303 -5.98 5.36 18.47
CA GLY A 303 -5.48 4.55 17.37
C GLY A 303 -6.00 3.12 17.38
N TYR A 304 -5.81 2.44 18.51
CA TYR A 304 -6.23 1.07 18.74
C TYR A 304 -7.74 0.88 18.48
N GLU A 305 -8.58 1.75 19.05
CA GLU A 305 -10.03 1.72 18.86
C GLU A 305 -10.46 2.04 17.44
N TRP A 306 -9.78 2.97 16.79
CA TRP A 306 -10.08 3.37 15.42
C TRP A 306 -9.77 2.23 14.44
N VAL A 307 -8.64 1.53 14.58
CA VAL A 307 -8.32 0.33 13.79
C VAL A 307 -9.36 -0.75 14.02
N ARG A 308 -9.69 -1.07 15.28
CA ARG A 308 -10.74 -2.06 15.62
C ARG A 308 -12.07 -1.76 14.93
N LYS A 309 -12.45 -0.49 14.85
CA LYS A 309 -13.73 -0.08 14.27
C LYS A 309 -13.72 -0.04 12.73
N LYS A 310 -12.66 0.48 12.12
CA LYS A 310 -12.62 0.81 10.68
C LYS A 310 -11.87 -0.20 9.83
N HIS A 311 -10.80 -0.76 10.37
CA HIS A 311 -9.85 -1.62 9.64
C HIS A 311 -10.00 -3.10 9.97
N ASP A 312 -10.66 -3.45 11.09
CA ASP A 312 -10.92 -4.86 11.37
C ASP A 312 -11.56 -5.55 10.16
N ILE A 313 -11.10 -6.76 9.86
CA ILE A 313 -11.50 -7.51 8.68
C ILE A 313 -13.03 -7.64 8.59
N SER A 314 -13.75 -7.73 9.71
CA SER A 314 -15.22 -7.79 9.72
C SER A 314 -15.86 -6.46 9.27
N SER A 315 -15.28 -5.32 9.64
CA SER A 315 -15.77 -4.01 9.21
C SER A 315 -15.49 -3.76 7.72
N VAL A 316 -14.30 -4.10 7.26
CA VAL A 316 -13.93 -3.96 5.84
C VAL A 316 -14.74 -4.93 4.98
N ALA A 317 -14.89 -6.19 5.41
CA ALA A 317 -15.70 -7.19 4.71
C ALA A 317 -17.16 -6.74 4.57
N ARG A 318 -17.80 -6.23 5.63
CA ARG A 318 -19.17 -5.68 5.52
C ARG A 318 -19.29 -4.60 4.46
N LYS A 319 -18.30 -3.70 4.37
CA LYS A 319 -18.29 -2.64 3.35
C LYS A 319 -18.08 -3.20 1.95
N LEU A 320 -17.18 -4.18 1.81
CA LEU A 320 -16.93 -4.86 0.54
C LEU A 320 -18.16 -5.63 0.05
N TYR A 321 -18.87 -6.33 0.94
CA TYR A 321 -20.08 -7.07 0.61
C TYR A 321 -21.23 -6.13 0.20
N ALA A 322 -21.35 -4.95 0.82
CA ALA A 322 -22.27 -3.92 0.34
C ALA A 322 -21.91 -3.44 -1.09
N TYR A 323 -20.62 -3.40 -1.45
CA TYR A 323 -20.23 -3.13 -2.83
C TYR A 323 -20.54 -4.30 -3.76
N TYR A 324 -20.39 -5.54 -3.31
CA TYR A 324 -20.83 -6.72 -4.08
C TYR A 324 -22.32 -6.67 -4.40
N GLU A 325 -23.17 -6.38 -3.42
CA GLU A 325 -24.61 -6.18 -3.61
C GLU A 325 -24.90 -5.10 -4.67
N SER A 326 -24.16 -3.99 -4.62
CA SER A 326 -24.34 -2.89 -5.59
C SER A 326 -24.04 -3.25 -7.05
N ILE A 327 -23.25 -4.31 -7.28
CA ILE A 327 -22.94 -4.83 -8.61
C ILE A 327 -23.73 -6.10 -8.95
N GLY A 328 -24.76 -6.43 -8.16
CA GLY A 328 -25.68 -7.53 -8.40
C GLY A 328 -25.18 -8.90 -7.95
N LEU A 329 -24.20 -8.95 -7.03
CA LEU A 329 -23.84 -10.19 -6.35
C LEU A 329 -24.73 -10.38 -5.12
N ASN A 330 -25.13 -11.62 -4.84
CA ASN A 330 -25.84 -12.01 -3.61
C ASN A 330 -24.91 -12.93 -2.80
N PRO A 331 -23.96 -12.35 -2.04
CA PRO A 331 -22.87 -13.08 -1.38
C PRO A 331 -23.24 -13.75 -0.05
#